data_AF-A0A7C1SQW1-F1
#
_entry.id   AF-A0A7C1SQW1-F1
#
_cell.length_a   1.000
_cell.length_b   1.000
_cell.length_c   1.000
_cell.angle_alpha   90.00
_cell.angle_beta   90.00
_cell.angle_gamma   90.00
#
_symmetry.space_group_name_H-M   'P 1'
#
loop_
_entity.id
_entity.type
_entity.pdbx_description
1 polymer ?
#
loop_
_entity_poly.entity_id
_entity_poly.type
_entity_poly.pdbx_seq_one_letter_code
_entity_poly.pdbx_strand_id
1 'polypeptide(L)'
;NNEDSYTQSIAISIYRTLSSQYLADKDIALARQKLGKALEISPDNPRLLSDLVSLEIIEENYDEASKLASQIEAILPDNTIANYLRGQIYAAQKQWPQAINQLELAWKSRPNDATAALPNFCLASAMSLSAKYWLDKVL
;
A
#
# COMPACT_ATOMS: atom_id res chain seq x y z
N ASN A 1 -2.83 -7.50 -31.24
CA ASN A 1 -3.40 -6.29 -31.87
C ASN A 1 -3.88 -5.33 -30.79
N ASN A 2 -4.04 -4.03 -31.08
CA ASN A 2 -4.50 -3.03 -30.09
C ASN A 2 -5.85 -3.38 -29.43
N GLU A 3 -6.70 -4.14 -30.12
CA GLU A 3 -7.98 -4.66 -29.62
C GLU A 3 -7.82 -5.67 -28.48
N ASP A 4 -6.79 -6.52 -28.52
CA ASP A 4 -6.51 -7.51 -27.47
C ASP A 4 -6.07 -6.81 -26.17
N SER A 5 -5.20 -5.80 -26.30
CA SER A 5 -4.72 -4.99 -25.17
C SER A 5 -5.84 -4.17 -24.53
N TYR A 6 -6.75 -3.61 -25.32
CA TYR A 6 -7.91 -2.87 -24.81
C TYR A 6 -8.87 -3.79 -24.05
N THR A 7 -9.14 -4.98 -24.61
CA THR A 7 -10.01 -5.97 -23.96
C THR A 7 -9.41 -6.48 -22.65
N GLN A 8 -8.10 -6.72 -22.61
CA GLN A 8 -7.38 -7.10 -21.40
C GLN A 8 -7.43 -6.00 -20.32
N SER A 9 -7.26 -4.73 -20.71
CA SER A 9 -7.39 -3.59 -19.79
C SER A 9 -8.79 -3.51 -19.16
N ILE A 10 -9.84 -3.68 -19.96
CA ILE A 10 -11.22 -3.74 -19.47
C ILE A 10 -11.38 -4.91 -18.50
N ALA A 11 -10.93 -6.11 -18.86
CA ALA A 11 -11.03 -7.30 -18.01
C ALA A 11 -10.33 -7.09 -16.66
N ILE A 12 -9.12 -6.54 -16.65
CA ILE A 12 -8.39 -6.17 -15.44
C ILE A 12 -9.23 -5.22 -14.57
N SER A 13 -9.81 -4.17 -15.18
CA SER A 13 -10.60 -3.19 -14.44
C SER A 13 -11.88 -3.79 -13.84
N ILE A 14 -12.52 -4.72 -14.54
CA ILE A 14 -13.72 -5.43 -14.07
C ILE A 14 -13.34 -6.32 -12.88
N TYR A 15 -12.31 -7.14 -13.03
CA TYR A 15 -11.86 -8.03 -11.96
C TYR A 15 -11.41 -7.28 -10.72
N ARG A 16 -10.70 -6.17 -10.89
CA ARG A 16 -10.29 -5.29 -9.78
C ARG A 16 -11.48 -4.63 -9.09
N THR A 17 -12.46 -4.14 -9.86
CA THR A 17 -13.70 -3.56 -9.31
C THR A 17 -14.50 -4.60 -8.53
N LEU A 18 -14.68 -5.81 -9.09
CA LEU A 18 -15.34 -6.91 -8.41
C LEU A 18 -14.61 -7.30 -7.13
N SER A 19 -13.28 -7.36 -7.16
CA SER A 19 -12.48 -7.60 -5.94
C SER A 19 -12.78 -6.55 -4.87
N SER A 20 -12.81 -5.27 -5.23
CA SER A 20 -13.12 -4.19 -4.29
C SER A 20 -14.53 -4.29 -3.72
N GLN A 21 -15.52 -4.71 -4.53
CA GLN A 21 -16.89 -4.93 -4.07
C GLN A 21 -16.95 -6.08 -3.06
N TYR A 22 -16.33 -7.22 -3.36
CA TYR A 22 -16.29 -8.35 -2.43
C TYR A 22 -15.56 -8.02 -1.12
N LEU A 23 -14.51 -7.19 -1.16
CA LEU A 23 -13.87 -6.68 0.07
C LEU A 23 -14.83 -5.82 0.89
N ALA A 24 -15.63 -4.96 0.25
CA ALA A 24 -16.65 -4.17 0.93
C ALA A 24 -17.74 -5.06 1.58
N ASP A 25 -18.07 -6.16 0.93
CA ASP A 25 -19.01 -7.18 1.42
C ASP A 25 -18.36 -8.13 2.45
N LYS A 26 -17.07 -7.94 2.77
CA LYS A 26 -16.23 -8.78 3.66
C LYS A 26 -16.02 -10.21 3.18
N ASP A 27 -16.30 -10.49 1.91
CA ASP A 27 -15.97 -11.76 1.27
C ASP A 27 -14.54 -11.74 0.73
N ILE A 28 -13.59 -11.96 1.64
CA ILE A 28 -12.16 -11.89 1.33
C ILE A 28 -11.75 -12.99 0.32
N ALA A 29 -12.38 -14.17 0.38
CA ALA A 29 -12.07 -15.28 -0.51
C ALA A 29 -12.46 -14.96 -1.96
N LEU A 30 -13.65 -14.42 -2.20
CA LEU A 30 -14.06 -13.99 -3.53
C LEU A 30 -13.25 -12.77 -4.00
N ALA A 31 -12.94 -11.83 -3.12
CA ALA A 31 -12.08 -10.71 -3.45
C ALA A 31 -10.72 -11.19 -4.00
N ARG A 32 -10.04 -12.06 -3.26
CA ARG A 32 -8.76 -12.67 -3.64
C ARG A 32 -8.87 -13.41 -4.98
N GLN A 33 -9.96 -14.16 -5.19
CA GLN A 33 -10.20 -14.85 -6.46
C GLN A 33 -10.29 -13.86 -7.63
N LYS A 34 -11.06 -12.78 -7.50
CA LYS A 34 -11.22 -11.79 -8.59
C LYS A 34 -9.92 -11.05 -8.84
N LEU A 35 -9.21 -10.65 -7.79
CA LEU A 35 -7.90 -10.01 -7.94
C LEU A 35 -6.88 -10.94 -8.60
N GLY A 36 -6.89 -12.23 -8.27
CA GLY A 36 -6.09 -13.26 -8.94
C GLY A 36 -6.34 -13.32 -10.44
N LYS A 37 -7.59 -13.19 -10.89
CA LYS A 37 -7.92 -13.10 -12.32
C LYS A 37 -7.36 -11.85 -13.00
N ALA A 38 -7.28 -10.73 -12.31
CA ALA A 38 -6.61 -9.55 -12.84
C ALA A 38 -5.09 -9.77 -12.95
N LEU A 39 -4.48 -10.42 -11.95
CA LEU A 39 -3.05 -10.72 -11.91
C LEU A 39 -2.64 -11.81 -12.91
N GLU A 40 -3.51 -12.76 -13.26
CA GLU A 40 -3.27 -13.72 -14.36
C GLU A 40 -3.03 -12.99 -15.70
N ILE A 41 -3.70 -11.84 -15.91
CA ILE A 41 -3.56 -11.03 -17.12
C ILE A 41 -2.33 -10.11 -17.03
N SER A 42 -2.06 -9.55 -15.86
CA SER A 42 -0.95 -8.61 -15.63
C SER A 42 -0.24 -8.90 -14.30
N PRO A 43 0.66 -9.90 -14.27
CA PRO A 43 1.29 -10.39 -13.03
C PRO A 43 2.14 -9.34 -12.31
N ASP A 44 2.81 -8.48 -13.07
CA ASP A 44 3.71 -7.44 -12.55
C ASP A 44 3.04 -6.07 -12.50
N ASN A 45 1.71 -6.00 -12.45
CA ASN A 45 1.00 -4.73 -12.35
C ASN A 45 1.11 -4.17 -10.92
N PRO A 46 1.83 -3.05 -10.68
CA PRO A 46 2.07 -2.57 -9.32
C PRO A 46 0.79 -2.17 -8.59
N ARG A 47 -0.25 -1.76 -9.33
CA ARG A 47 -1.56 -1.42 -8.76
C ARG A 47 -2.29 -2.66 -8.26
N LEU A 48 -2.30 -3.75 -9.04
CA LEU A 48 -2.94 -5.01 -8.61
C LEU A 48 -2.18 -5.67 -7.47
N LEU A 49 -0.85 -5.64 -7.52
CA LEU A 49 -0.01 -6.11 -6.41
C LEU A 49 -0.25 -5.28 -5.13
N SER A 50 -0.46 -3.97 -5.24
CA SER A 50 -0.81 -3.12 -4.08
C SER A 50 -2.17 -3.46 -3.47
N ASP A 51 -3.17 -3.77 -4.31
CA ASP A 51 -4.47 -4.24 -3.84
C ASP A 51 -4.32 -5.59 -3.12
N LEU A 52 -3.43 -6.48 -3.61
CA LEU A 52 -3.16 -7.77 -2.99
C LEU A 52 -2.45 -7.61 -1.64
N VAL A 53 -1.47 -6.70 -1.54
CA VAL A 53 -0.85 -6.33 -0.25
C VAL A 53 -1.90 -5.91 0.77
N SER A 54 -2.87 -5.08 0.35
CA SER A 54 -3.95 -4.63 1.24
C SER A 54 -4.79 -5.80 1.74
N LEU A 55 -5.05 -6.78 0.89
CA LEU A 55 -5.77 -8.00 1.23
C LEU A 55 -4.96 -8.89 2.19
N GLU A 56 -3.66 -9.08 1.93
CA GLU A 56 -2.76 -9.81 2.84
C GLU A 56 -2.69 -9.16 4.23
N ILE A 57 -2.70 -7.82 4.31
CA ILE A 57 -2.74 -7.09 5.58
C ILE A 57 -4.04 -7.40 6.35
N ILE A 58 -5.19 -7.44 5.66
CA ILE A 58 -6.49 -7.76 6.28
C ILE A 58 -6.51 -9.18 6.83
N GLU A 59 -5.87 -10.13 6.14
CA GLU A 59 -5.74 -11.52 6.57
C GLU A 59 -4.55 -11.75 7.51
N GLU A 60 -3.86 -10.69 7.96
CA GLU A 60 -2.68 -10.73 8.82
C GLU A 60 -1.49 -11.54 8.24
N ASN A 61 -1.47 -11.77 6.92
CA ASN A 61 -0.42 -12.46 6.18
C ASN A 61 0.76 -11.52 5.87
N TYR A 62 1.37 -10.95 6.91
CA TYR A 62 2.32 -9.87 6.74
C TYR A 62 3.61 -10.24 5.99
N ASP A 63 4.04 -11.50 6.07
CA ASP A 63 5.19 -12.00 5.32
C ASP A 63 4.94 -11.95 3.82
N GLU A 64 3.74 -12.35 3.38
CA GLU A 64 3.37 -12.32 1.97
C GLU A 64 3.18 -10.87 1.49
N ALA A 65 2.54 -10.04 2.31
CA ALA A 65 2.45 -8.59 2.06
C ALA A 65 3.83 -7.96 1.84
N SER A 66 4.84 -8.37 2.63
CA SER A 66 6.21 -7.85 2.54
C SER A 66 6.94 -8.32 1.26
N LYS A 67 6.70 -9.56 0.82
CA LYS A 67 7.23 -10.06 -0.46
C LYS A 67 6.64 -9.28 -1.63
N LEU A 68 5.33 -9.07 -1.64
CA LEU A 68 4.64 -8.31 -2.68
C LEU A 68 5.12 -6.85 -2.74
N ALA A 69 5.32 -6.20 -1.58
CA ALA A 69 5.91 -4.87 -1.53
C ALA A 69 7.33 -4.83 -2.11
N SER A 70 8.12 -5.89 -1.90
CA SER A 70 9.47 -6.02 -2.47
C SER A 70 9.44 -6.33 -3.97
N GLN A 71 8.44 -7.06 -4.46
CA GLN A 71 8.20 -7.23 -5.90
C GLN A 71 7.87 -5.88 -6.55
N ILE A 72 7.01 -5.07 -5.93
CA ILE A 72 6.68 -3.73 -6.41
C ILE A 72 7.92 -2.82 -6.46
N GLU A 73 8.80 -2.89 -5.46
CA GLU A 73 10.09 -2.18 -5.46
C GLU A 73 10.97 -2.62 -6.63
N ALA A 74 11.04 -3.93 -6.92
CA ALA A 74 11.80 -4.43 -8.06
C ALA A 74 11.25 -3.97 -9.42
N ILE A 75 9.92 -3.83 -9.54
CA ILE A 75 9.26 -3.33 -10.76
C ILE A 75 9.43 -1.81 -10.89
N LEU A 76 9.37 -1.09 -9.77
CA LEU A 76 9.42 0.38 -9.69
C LEU A 76 10.48 0.85 -8.68
N PRO A 77 11.79 0.70 -8.98
CA PRO A 77 12.88 0.95 -8.01
C PRO A 77 12.95 2.41 -7.54
N ASP A 78 12.54 3.36 -8.38
CA ASP A 78 12.55 4.79 -8.06
C ASP A 78 11.20 5.31 -7.54
N ASN A 79 10.25 4.40 -7.26
CA ASN A 79 8.92 4.76 -6.80
C ASN A 79 8.75 4.45 -5.31
N THR A 80 8.03 5.31 -4.60
CA THR A 80 7.81 5.15 -3.17
C THR A 80 6.55 4.42 -2.75
N ILE A 81 5.82 3.84 -3.69
CA ILE A 81 4.70 2.94 -3.39
C ILE A 81 5.17 1.79 -2.49
N ALA A 82 6.35 1.19 -2.74
CA ALA A 82 6.86 0.12 -1.89
C ALA A 82 7.10 0.56 -0.44
N ASN A 83 7.67 1.76 -0.23
CA ASN A 83 7.85 2.35 1.10
C ASN A 83 6.50 2.62 1.79
N TYR A 84 5.52 3.14 1.04
CA TYR A 84 4.18 3.36 1.55
C TYR A 84 3.51 2.05 2.00
N LEU A 85 3.61 0.99 1.19
CA LEU A 85 3.07 -0.32 1.52
C LEU A 85 3.77 -0.95 2.73
N ARG A 86 5.10 -0.88 2.82
CA ARG A 86 5.86 -1.30 4.02
C ARG A 86 5.40 -0.56 5.27
N GLY A 87 5.17 0.75 5.15
CA GLY A 87 4.61 1.57 6.22
C GLY A 87 3.26 1.06 6.71
N GLN A 88 2.36 0.71 5.78
CA GLN A 88 1.05 0.12 6.12
C GLN A 88 1.18 -1.26 6.77
N ILE A 89 2.07 -2.11 6.27
CA ILE A 89 2.32 -3.45 6.85
C ILE A 89 2.81 -3.32 8.30
N TYR A 90 3.81 -2.46 8.56
CA TYR A 90 4.30 -2.21 9.91
C TYR A 90 3.23 -1.60 10.82
N ALA A 91 2.39 -0.69 10.30
CA ALA A 91 1.29 -0.12 11.07
C ALA A 91 0.27 -1.19 11.49
N ALA A 92 -0.08 -2.12 10.58
CA ALA A 92 -0.97 -3.23 10.90
C ALA A 92 -0.38 -4.16 11.97
N GLN A 93 0.94 -4.37 11.96
CA GLN A 93 1.67 -5.09 13.01
C GLN A 93 1.87 -4.28 14.31
N LYS A 94 1.37 -3.04 14.39
CA LYS A 94 1.58 -2.10 15.50
C LYS A 94 3.06 -1.75 15.75
N GLN A 95 3.90 -1.93 14.74
CA GLN A 95 5.31 -1.54 14.74
C GLN A 95 5.44 -0.07 14.35
N TRP A 96 4.92 0.81 15.20
CA TRP A 96 4.78 2.25 14.93
C TRP A 96 6.10 2.95 14.52
N PRO A 97 7.26 2.68 15.15
CA PRO A 97 8.52 3.32 14.74
C PRO A 97 8.91 3.00 13.29
N GLN A 98 8.81 1.73 12.90
CA GLN A 98 9.11 1.27 11.54
C GLN A 98 8.09 1.81 10.54
N ALA A 99 6.81 1.83 10.91
CA ALA A 99 5.75 2.38 10.08
C ALA A 99 5.99 3.86 9.75
N ILE A 100 6.31 4.68 10.77
CA ILE A 100 6.59 6.11 10.59
C ILE A 100 7.80 6.30 9.67
N ASN A 101 8.90 5.57 9.90
CA ASN A 101 10.10 5.69 9.08
C ASN A 101 9.80 5.43 7.58
N GLN A 102 9.08 4.35 7.28
CA GLN A 102 8.75 3.98 5.90
C GLN A 102 7.78 4.97 5.25
N LEU A 103 6.77 5.43 5.99
CA LEU A 103 5.82 6.44 5.49
C LEU A 103 6.50 7.80 5.24
N GLU A 104 7.50 8.18 6.05
CA GLU A 104 8.31 9.37 5.81
C GLU A 104 9.13 9.26 4.53
N LEU A 105 9.80 8.12 4.30
CA LEU A 105 10.51 7.87 3.04
C LEU A 105 9.55 7.98 1.85
N ALA A 106 8.32 7.48 2.01
CA ALA A 106 7.35 7.52 0.94
C ALA A 106 6.85 8.92 0.60
N TRP A 107 6.82 9.81 1.58
CA TRP A 107 6.40 11.20 1.46
C TRP A 107 7.50 12.11 0.89
N LYS A 108 8.75 11.96 1.37
CA LYS A 108 9.89 12.83 1.00
C LYS A 108 10.25 12.79 -0.49
N SER A 109 9.88 11.73 -1.19
CA SER A 109 10.15 11.52 -2.62
C SER A 109 9.08 12.09 -3.57
N ARG A 110 8.09 12.85 -3.07
CA ARG A 110 7.18 13.64 -3.91
C ARG A 110 7.67 15.09 -4.00
N PRO A 111 8.72 15.40 -4.78
CA PRO A 111 9.24 16.77 -4.90
C PRO A 111 8.32 17.73 -5.68
N ASN A 112 7.13 17.32 -6.12
CA ASN A 112 6.33 18.08 -7.09
C ASN A 112 4.86 18.37 -6.71
N ASP A 113 4.44 18.13 -5.47
CA ASP A 113 3.20 18.72 -4.96
C ASP A 113 3.55 20.08 -4.31
N ALA A 114 3.27 21.16 -5.04
CA ALA A 114 3.60 22.56 -4.74
C ALA A 114 2.89 23.15 -3.49
N THR A 115 2.88 22.42 -2.37
CA THR A 115 2.39 22.87 -1.06
C THR A 115 3.32 22.41 0.08
N ALA A 116 4.63 22.37 -0.17
CA ALA A 116 5.67 22.03 0.80
C ALA A 116 5.79 23.00 2.01
N ALA A 117 4.86 23.96 2.17
CA ALA A 117 4.88 24.93 3.27
C ALA A 117 3.97 24.58 4.47
N LEU A 118 2.97 23.71 4.30
CA LEU A 118 2.04 23.31 5.39
C LEU A 118 2.49 22.10 6.26
N PRO A 119 3.33 21.13 5.79
CA PRO A 119 3.62 19.91 6.57
C PRO A 119 4.55 20.08 7.78
N ASN A 120 5.35 21.16 7.86
CA ASN A 120 6.20 21.39 9.04
C ASN A 120 5.37 21.47 10.33
N PHE A 121 4.12 21.93 10.24
CA PHE A 121 3.23 22.05 11.40
C PHE A 121 2.60 20.71 11.81
N CYS A 122 2.18 19.87 10.86
CA CYS A 122 1.58 18.57 11.17
C CYS A 122 2.61 17.50 11.54
N LEU A 123 3.82 17.54 10.99
CA LEU A 123 4.87 16.60 11.37
C LEU A 123 5.48 16.98 12.74
N ALA A 124 5.65 18.28 13.02
CA ALA A 124 6.05 18.72 14.37
C ALA A 124 4.97 18.39 15.42
N SER A 125 3.68 18.47 15.10
CA SER A 125 2.62 18.08 16.02
C SER A 125 2.56 16.57 16.25
N ALA A 126 2.77 15.75 15.22
CA ALA A 126 2.86 14.28 15.35
C ALA A 126 4.11 13.82 16.12
N MET A 127 5.27 14.43 15.86
CA MET A 127 6.52 14.15 16.59
C MET A 127 6.43 14.62 18.05
N SER A 128 5.79 15.76 18.34
CA SER A 128 5.60 16.22 19.72
C SER A 128 4.55 15.40 20.48
N LEU A 129 3.47 14.92 19.84
CA LEU A 129 2.53 13.99 20.47
C LEU A 129 3.18 12.64 20.78
N SER A 130 3.98 12.11 19.86
CA SER A 130 4.69 10.84 20.09
C SER A 130 5.80 10.99 21.14
N ALA A 131 6.56 12.08 21.13
CA ALA A 131 7.53 12.38 22.19
C ALA A 131 6.85 12.52 23.56
N LYS A 132 5.68 13.16 23.63
CA LYS A 132 4.88 13.25 24.85
C LYS A 132 4.35 11.88 25.31
N TYR A 133 3.85 11.06 24.40
CA TYR A 133 3.40 9.70 24.69
C TYR A 133 4.52 8.80 25.27
N TRP A 134 5.76 8.95 24.78
CA TRP A 134 6.91 8.22 25.32
C TRP A 134 7.38 8.76 26.67
N LEU A 135 7.33 10.09 26.90
CA LEU A 135 7.69 10.71 28.18
C LEU A 135 6.73 10.30 29.31
N ASP A 136 5.42 10.29 29.06
CA ASP A 136 4.39 9.91 30.04
C ASP A 136 4.44 8.42 30.45
N LYS A 137 5.18 7.59 29.71
CA LYS A 137 5.33 6.16 29.98
C LYS A 137 6.66 5.78 30.65
N VAL A 138 7.63 6.71 30.66
CA VAL A 138 9.02 6.49 31.12
C VAL A 138 9.32 7.22 32.44
N LEU A 139 8.53 8.25 32.80
CA LEU A 139 8.52 8.88 34.12
C LEU A 139 7.38 8.33 34.98
#